data_AF-A0A5E4KYF9-F1
#
_entry.id   AF-A0A5E4KYF9-F1
#
_cell.length_a   1.000
_cell.length_b   1.000
_cell.length_c   1.000
_cell.angle_alpha   90.00
_cell.angle_beta   90.00
_cell.angle_gamma   90.00
#
_symmetry.space_group_name_H-M   'P 1'
#
loop_
_entity.id
_entity.type
_entity.pdbx_description
1 polymer ?
#
loop_
_entity_poly.entity_id
_entity_poly.type
_entity_poly.pdbx_seq_one_letter_code
_entity_poly.pdbx_strand_id
1 'polypeptide(L)'
;MNRDILSTEEAKNTSLNDLLQKLSSSESGISLEEAERRLVQYGYNEISEKKTSPIVKFLSYFWGPIPWMIEIAAILSESSTIGKISG
;
A
#
# COMPACT_ATOMS: atom_id res chain seq x y z
N MET A 1 -24.08 -8.55 12.20
CA MET A 1 -22.81 -8.35 12.95
C MET A 1 -22.69 -6.86 13.26
N ASN A 2 -23.02 -6.46 14.48
CA ASN A 2 -22.79 -5.08 14.95
C ASN A 2 -21.27 -4.91 15.08
N ARG A 3 -20.67 -4.06 14.24
CA ARG A 3 -19.28 -3.66 14.40
C ARG A 3 -19.30 -2.32 15.12
N ASP A 4 -19.39 -2.39 16.44
CA ASP A 4 -19.09 -1.24 17.31
C ASP A 4 -17.57 -1.02 17.22
N ILE A 5 -17.14 -0.41 16.12
CA ILE A 5 -15.76 0.01 15.91
C ILE A 5 -15.46 1.10 16.93
N LEU A 6 -14.84 0.71 18.04
CA LEU A 6 -14.35 1.63 19.05
C LEU A 6 -13.47 2.68 18.37
N SER A 7 -13.94 3.93 18.36
CA SER A 7 -13.13 5.03 17.87
C SER A 7 -11.97 5.28 18.83
N THR A 8 -10.83 5.71 18.32
CA THR A 8 -9.65 6.06 19.13
C THR A 8 -9.98 7.11 20.18
N GLU A 9 -10.88 8.05 19.85
CA GLU A 9 -11.35 9.08 20.78
C GLU A 9 -12.23 8.51 21.90
N GLU A 10 -13.10 7.55 21.59
CA GLU A 10 -13.95 6.89 22.58
C GLU A 10 -13.13 6.01 23.51
N ALA A 11 -12.13 5.30 22.97
CA ALA A 11 -11.22 4.48 23.75
C ALA A 11 -10.42 5.31 24.76
N LYS A 12 -9.99 6.52 24.38
CA LYS A 12 -9.23 7.41 25.27
C LYS A 12 -10.05 7.95 26.45
N ASN A 13 -11.35 8.12 26.25
CA ASN A 13 -12.25 8.74 27.23
C ASN A 13 -13.04 7.72 28.09
N THR A 14 -12.87 6.42 27.85
CA THR A 14 -13.57 5.35 28.57
C THR A 14 -12.74 4.82 29.74
N SER A 15 -13.40 4.31 30.80
CA SER A 15 -12.72 3.70 31.94
C SER A 15 -11.97 2.41 31.54
N LEU A 16 -10.90 2.06 32.24
CA LEU A 16 -10.07 0.88 31.94
C LEU A 16 -10.91 -0.41 31.97
N ASN A 17 -11.77 -0.58 32.98
CA ASN A 17 -12.62 -1.76 33.13
C ASN A 17 -13.62 -1.89 31.98
N ASP A 18 -14.25 -0.79 31.56
CA ASP A 18 -15.21 -0.81 30.46
C ASP A 18 -14.50 -1.09 29.12
N LEU A 19 -13.27 -0.58 28.94
CA LEU A 19 -12.45 -0.88 27.76
C LEU A 19 -12.07 -2.35 27.68
N LEU A 20 -11.61 -2.92 28.80
CA LEU A 20 -11.27 -4.33 28.90
C LEU A 20 -12.48 -5.22 28.61
N GLN A 21 -13.64 -4.88 29.15
CA GLN A 21 -14.89 -5.58 28.88
C GLN A 21 -15.26 -5.52 27.39
N LYS A 22 -15.21 -4.34 26.77
CA LYS A 22 -15.50 -4.18 25.34
C LYS A 22 -14.50 -4.92 24.43
N LEU A 23 -13.23 -4.97 24.82
CA LEU A 23 -12.18 -5.71 24.10
C LEU A 23 -12.14 -7.21 24.43
N SER A 24 -13.00 -7.66 25.34
CA SER A 24 -13.00 -9.03 25.87
C SER A 24 -11.60 -9.46 26.32
N SER A 25 -10.94 -8.61 27.10
CA SER A 25 -9.60 -8.83 27.65
C SER A 25 -9.63 -8.60 29.17
N SER A 26 -8.66 -9.15 29.90
CA SER A 26 -8.46 -8.82 31.33
C SER A 26 -7.19 -8.00 31.53
N GLU A 27 -6.97 -7.52 32.77
CA GLU A 27 -5.72 -6.87 33.16
C GLU A 27 -4.50 -7.80 33.03
N SER A 28 -4.72 -9.11 33.19
CA SER A 28 -3.71 -10.14 32.96
C SER A 28 -3.52 -10.51 31.48
N GLY A 29 -4.29 -9.92 30.56
CA GLY A 29 -4.23 -10.18 29.12
C GLY A 29 -5.30 -11.15 28.62
N ILE A 30 -4.98 -11.90 27.57
CA ILE A 30 -5.82 -12.96 27.00
C ILE A 30 -5.11 -14.31 27.11
N SER A 31 -5.87 -15.40 27.12
CA SER A 31 -5.29 -16.75 27.11
C SER A 31 -4.63 -17.05 25.75
N LEU A 32 -3.72 -18.04 25.75
CA LEU A 32 -3.05 -18.48 24.53
C LEU A 32 -4.05 -18.99 23.47
N GLU A 33 -5.04 -19.78 23.89
CA GLU A 33 -6.09 -20.31 22.99
C GLU A 33 -6.94 -19.19 22.36
N GLU A 34 -7.28 -18.15 23.13
CA GLU A 34 -8.02 -17.02 22.59
C GLU A 34 -7.14 -16.16 21.67
N ALA A 35 -5.84 -16.03 21.97
CA ALA A 35 -4.89 -15.36 21.08
C ALA A 35 -4.76 -16.09 19.74
N GLU A 36 -4.63 -17.43 19.74
CA GLU A 36 -4.58 -18.26 18.53
C GLU A 36 -5.89 -18.14 17.73
N ARG A 37 -7.04 -18.21 18.41
CA ARG A 37 -8.35 -18.03 17.78
C ARG A 37 -8.49 -16.67 17.11
N ARG A 38 -8.05 -15.59 17.78
CA ARG A 38 -8.05 -14.23 17.21
C ARG A 38 -7.09 -14.11 16.03
N LEU A 39 -5.93 -14.74 16.10
CA LEU A 39 -4.95 -14.74 15.01
C LEU A 39 -5.51 -15.41 13.76
N VAL A 40 -6.23 -16.52 13.89
CA VAL A 40 -6.93 -17.17 12.78
C VAL A 40 -8.07 -16.30 12.23
N GLN A 41 -8.80 -15.60 13.10
CA GLN A 41 -9.94 -14.77 12.71
C GLN A 41 -9.55 -13.45 12.04
N TYR A 42 -8.54 -12.75 12.56
CA TYR A 42 -8.15 -11.40 12.13
C TYR A 42 -6.88 -11.37 11.28
N GLY A 43 -6.10 -12.45 11.29
CA GLY A 43 -4.79 -12.50 10.64
C GLY A 43 -3.70 -11.79 11.45
N TYR A 44 -2.49 -11.82 10.91
CA TYR A 44 -1.36 -11.11 11.49
C TYR A 44 -1.51 -9.59 11.30
N ASN A 45 -1.23 -8.83 12.35
CA ASN A 45 -1.16 -7.37 12.29
C ASN A 45 0.17 -6.90 11.67
N GLU A 46 0.39 -7.28 10.40
CA GLU A 46 1.55 -6.86 9.64
C GLU A 46 1.15 -5.88 8.53
N ILE A 47 1.88 -4.77 8.43
CA ILE A 47 1.75 -3.86 7.31
C ILE A 47 2.46 -4.53 6.13
N SER A 48 1.68 -5.06 5.19
CA SER A 48 2.22 -5.75 4.02
C SER A 48 3.04 -4.77 3.17
N GLU A 49 4.36 -4.84 3.30
CA GLU A 49 5.29 -4.01 2.54
C GLU A 49 5.28 -4.50 1.08
N LYS A 50 4.71 -3.70 0.18
CA LYS A 50 4.76 -3.98 -1.26
C LYS A 50 6.20 -3.82 -1.75
N LYS A 51 6.97 -4.91 -1.69
CA LYS A 51 8.30 -4.98 -2.29
C LYS A 51 8.14 -4.91 -3.81
N THR A 52 8.29 -3.71 -4.36
CA THR A 52 8.50 -3.56 -5.80
C THR A 52 9.91 -4.05 -6.10
N SER A 53 10.05 -4.98 -7.05
CA SER A 53 11.39 -5.45 -7.41
C SER A 53 12.17 -4.29 -8.06
N PRO A 54 13.45 -4.10 -7.72
CA PRO A 54 14.26 -3.03 -8.29
C PRO A 54 14.31 -3.08 -9.82
N ILE A 55 14.24 -4.28 -10.40
CA ILE A 55 14.24 -4.51 -11.86
C ILE A 55 12.93 -4.02 -12.50
N VAL A 56 11.78 -4.30 -11.89
CA VAL A 56 10.49 -3.80 -12.41
C VAL A 56 10.43 -2.28 -12.32
N LYS A 57 10.95 -1.70 -11.23
CA LYS A 57 11.08 -0.24 -11.11
C LYS A 57 12.02 0.33 -12.18
N PHE A 58 13.15 -0.32 -12.45
CA PHE A 58 14.06 0.07 -13.52
C PHE A 58 13.40 0.05 -14.89
N LEU A 59 12.70 -1.04 -15.23
CA LEU A 59 11.97 -1.16 -16.50
C LEU A 59 10.85 -0.14 -16.63
N SER A 60 10.17 0.23 -15.55
CA SER A 60 9.11 1.25 -15.59
C SER A 60 9.59 2.63 -16.07
N TYR A 61 10.87 2.97 -15.91
CA TYR A 61 11.43 4.22 -16.41
C TYR A 61 11.51 4.28 -17.95
N PHE A 62 11.57 3.13 -18.63
CA PHE A 62 11.64 3.06 -20.09
C PHE A 62 10.28 3.25 -20.77
N TRP A 63 9.18 3.04 -20.05
CA TRP A 63 7.81 3.28 -20.54
C TRP A 63 7.26 4.65 -20.12
N GLY A 64 8.16 5.62 -19.88
CA GLY A 64 7.80 6.97 -19.46
C GLY A 64 7.63 7.97 -20.62
N PRO A 65 7.08 9.17 -20.33
CA PRO A 65 6.94 10.24 -21.33
C PRO A 65 8.26 10.72 -21.96
N ILE A 66 9.37 10.65 -21.21
CA ILE A 66 10.69 11.12 -21.68
C ILE A 66 11.23 10.24 -22.83
N PRO A 67 11.32 8.90 -22.69
CA PRO A 67 11.65 8.02 -23.83
C PRO A 67 10.78 8.25 -25.07
N TRP A 68 9.46 8.38 -24.90
CA TRP A 68 8.53 8.64 -26.01
C TRP A 68 8.82 9.95 -26.74
N MET A 69 9.17 11.02 -26.02
CA MET A 69 9.56 12.29 -26.63
C MET A 69 10.83 12.18 -27.48
N ILE A 70 11.80 11.37 -27.04
CA ILE A 70 13.06 11.15 -27.78
C ILE A 70 12.76 10.40 -29.09
N GLU A 71 11.88 9.39 -29.05
CA GLU A 71 11.45 8.67 -30.25
C GLU A 71 10.77 9.60 -31.26
N ILE A 72 9.86 10.47 -30.80
CA ILE A 72 9.19 11.46 -31.66
C ILE A 72 10.21 12.43 -32.27
N ALA A 73 11.15 12.94 -31.48
CA ALA A 73 12.19 13.85 -31.97
C ALA A 73 13.08 13.19 -33.04
N ALA A 74 13.41 11.90 -32.86
CA ALA A 74 14.19 11.13 -33.83
C ALA A 74 13.43 10.97 -35.16
N ILE A 75 12.16 10.57 -35.12
CA ILE A 75 11.30 10.43 -36.32
C ILE A 75 11.15 11.77 -37.03
N LEU A 76 10.89 12.85 -36.30
CA LEU A 76 10.77 14.19 -36.86
C LEU A 76 12.10 14.66 -37.50
N SER A 77 13.23 14.40 -36.85
CA SER A 77 14.56 14.73 -37.36
C SER A 77 14.87 14.00 -38.67
N GLU A 78 14.56 12.69 -38.74
CA GLU A 78 14.72 11.91 -39.97
C GLU A 78 13.83 12.45 -41.11
N SER A 79 12.54 12.70 -40.83
CA SER A 79 11.59 13.24 -41.81
C SER A 79 11.98 14.64 -42.33
N SER A 80 12.54 15.50 -41.49
CA SER A 80 12.97 16.86 -41.84
C SER A 80 14.23 16.87 -42.70
N THR A 81 15.12 15.90 -42.49
CA THR A 81 16.39 15.82 -43.22
C THR A 81 16.16 15.39 -44.67
N ILE A 82 15.21 14.49 -44.94
CA ILE A 82 14.89 13.97 -46.30
C ILE A 82 14.38 15.08 -47.24
N GLY A 83 13.62 16.06 -46.72
CA GLY A 83 13.10 17.19 -47.50
C GLY A 83 14.14 18.27 -47.85
N LYS A 84 15.29 18.30 -47.17
CA LYS A 84 16.36 19.29 -47.42
C LYS A 84 17.41 18.82 -48.43
N ILE A 85 17.45 17.53 -48.76
CA ILE A 85 18.39 16.93 -49.74
C ILE A 85 17.79 16.84 -51.16
N SER A 86 16.51 17.17 -51.32
CA SER A 86 15.74 17.03 -52.56
C SER A 86 15.31 18.38 -53.17
N GLY A 87 15.86 19.51 -52.69
CA GLY A 87 15.64 20.87 -53.21
C GLY A 87 16.94 21.59 -53.54
#